data_AF-A0A821SU66-F1
#
_entry.id   AF-A0A821SU66-F1
#
_cell.length_a   1.000
_cell.length_b   1.000
_cell.length_c   1.000
_cell.angle_alpha   90.00
_cell.angle_beta   90.00
_cell.angle_gamma   90.00
#
_symmetry.space_group_name_H-M   'P 1'
#
loop_
_entity.id
_entity.type
_entity.pdbx_description
1 polymer ?
#
loop_
_entity_poly.entity_id
_entity_poly.type
_entity_poly.pdbx_seq_one_letter_code
_entity_poly.pdbx_strand_id
1 'polypeptide(L)'
;MAQETHNRKSQTVKFRDHIVDIQTVKINDIECLRLRDVQLRFDTVRAFQIDNVQQAFLHDEHGNDLEPLRIVACIGQIVEAVESMKDFSNDTHGQLVRIEGKIDRIDINVQEIMRQIANVMRQMYELHEYTTPRYFFILPAKHSDMMLIDAVQNWFHTHYKLYFLCECSHDPKEMHVAPHEGYSIKRARDFVVKYAPYLRTTIQIAQVLLSVGGLVIPQLENVSKVIDDVIPSQFKNPKCYEDMKQQLQMVDDLLNKVDNQRNRAGASIISKQKLKGTPLQGTELREIQTYLELVDDKRSLGNLYRIVTDDGYIRWVCHKHYDEASYNNEMSKYINEFKAMGGKFDETTNEALINQVNITKENVEMMCKALEKGFNIEKLICRECSIGENDLKKLLDIIINRSSIRCLNMGSKWSQSSIIKQ
;
A
#
# COMPACT_ATOMS: atom_id res chain seq x y z
N MET A 1 69.66 -44.53 -22.08
CA MET A 1 69.21 -45.93 -21.97
C MET A 1 69.52 -46.42 -20.56
N ALA A 2 68.54 -46.40 -19.66
CA ALA A 2 68.67 -46.92 -18.31
C ALA A 2 68.18 -48.38 -18.29
N GLN A 3 68.94 -49.27 -17.64
CA GLN A 3 68.61 -50.70 -17.50
C GLN A 3 67.43 -50.87 -16.53
N GLU A 4 66.30 -51.39 -17.03
CA GLU A 4 65.17 -51.84 -16.20
C GLU A 4 65.53 -53.20 -15.57
N THR A 5 65.73 -53.23 -14.25
CA THR A 5 65.86 -54.48 -13.48
C THR A 5 64.51 -54.85 -12.86
N HIS A 6 63.93 -55.99 -13.26
CA HIS A 6 62.67 -56.51 -12.72
C HIS A 6 62.88 -57.20 -11.35
N ASN A 7 62.67 -56.45 -10.26
CA ASN A 7 62.42 -57.03 -8.94
C ASN A 7 60.90 -56.93 -8.70
N ARG A 8 60.19 -58.05 -8.53
CA ARG A 8 58.71 -58.10 -8.60
C ARG A 8 58.03 -57.45 -7.39
N LYS A 9 57.76 -56.15 -7.47
CA LYS A 9 56.78 -55.45 -6.62
C LYS A 9 55.52 -55.15 -7.44
N SER A 10 54.39 -55.07 -6.74
CA SER A 10 53.09 -54.76 -7.34
C SER A 10 52.35 -53.70 -6.51
N GLN A 11 51.59 -52.87 -7.21
CA GLN A 11 50.71 -51.87 -6.66
C GLN A 11 49.27 -52.36 -6.80
N THR A 12 48.54 -52.40 -5.69
CA THR A 12 47.11 -52.69 -5.70
C THR A 12 46.37 -51.45 -6.20
N VAL A 13 45.58 -51.62 -7.27
CA VAL A 13 44.80 -50.56 -7.91
C VAL A 13 43.32 -50.95 -7.87
N LYS A 14 42.49 -50.03 -7.40
CA LYS A 14 41.03 -50.18 -7.40
C LYS A 14 40.43 -49.29 -8.48
N PHE A 15 39.56 -49.84 -9.32
CA PHE A 15 38.76 -49.10 -10.28
C PHE A 15 37.31 -49.57 -10.18
N ARG A 16 36.41 -48.68 -9.76
CA ARG A 16 35.01 -49.03 -9.42
C ARG A 16 34.98 -50.19 -8.42
N ASP A 17 34.39 -51.32 -8.79
CA ASP A 17 34.27 -52.52 -7.95
C ASP A 17 35.39 -53.54 -8.19
N HIS A 18 36.39 -53.22 -9.03
CA HIS A 18 37.49 -54.11 -9.36
C HIS A 18 38.77 -53.72 -8.63
N ILE A 19 39.46 -54.71 -8.07
CA ILE A 19 40.78 -54.55 -7.46
C ILE A 19 41.75 -55.47 -8.20
N VAL A 20 42.87 -54.91 -8.67
CA VAL A 20 43.89 -55.63 -9.41
C VAL A 20 45.29 -55.22 -8.95
N ASP A 21 46.20 -56.18 -8.91
CA ASP A 21 47.62 -55.90 -8.67
C ASP A 21 48.33 -55.66 -10.00
N ILE A 22 48.92 -54.48 -10.14
CA ILE A 22 49.68 -54.07 -11.32
C ILE A 22 51.16 -54.07 -10.98
N GLN A 23 51.99 -54.68 -11.83
CA GLN A 23 53.44 -54.70 -11.60
C GLN A 23 54.01 -53.29 -11.66
N THR A 24 54.85 -52.93 -10.69
CA THR A 24 55.56 -51.65 -10.69
C THR A 24 56.84 -51.75 -11.51
N VAL A 25 57.31 -50.61 -11.98
CA VAL A 25 58.58 -50.50 -12.71
C VAL A 25 59.52 -49.60 -11.93
N LYS A 26 60.76 -50.07 -11.75
CA LYS A 26 61.81 -49.33 -11.06
C LYS A 26 62.55 -48.41 -12.04
N ILE A 27 62.49 -47.09 -11.80
CA ILE A 27 63.11 -46.05 -12.62
C ILE A 27 63.95 -45.17 -11.69
N ASN A 28 65.26 -45.06 -11.94
CA ASN A 28 66.20 -44.27 -11.11
C ASN A 28 66.06 -44.57 -9.60
N ASP A 29 65.96 -45.86 -9.26
CA ASP A 29 65.73 -46.38 -7.92
C ASP A 29 64.34 -46.10 -7.28
N ILE A 30 63.42 -45.46 -8.00
CA ILE A 30 62.05 -45.21 -7.56
C ILE A 30 61.11 -46.25 -8.16
N GLU A 31 60.28 -46.88 -7.34
CA GLU A 31 59.19 -47.75 -7.78
C GLU A 31 58.02 -46.91 -8.29
N CYS A 32 57.55 -47.18 -9.51
CA CYS A 32 56.53 -46.38 -10.16
C CYS A 32 55.38 -47.26 -10.67
N LEU A 33 54.15 -46.72 -10.61
CA LEU A 33 52.98 -47.25 -11.30
C LEU A 33 52.76 -46.43 -12.58
N ARG A 34 52.78 -47.08 -13.75
CA ARG A 34 52.51 -46.41 -15.03
C ARG A 34 51.02 -46.38 -15.31
N LEU A 35 50.54 -45.24 -15.80
CA LEU A 35 49.15 -45.09 -16.25
C LEU A 35 48.80 -46.12 -17.33
N ARG A 36 49.72 -46.32 -18.28
CA ARG A 36 49.52 -47.28 -19.39
C ARG A 36 49.28 -48.71 -18.91
N ASP A 37 49.98 -49.14 -17.87
CA ASP A 37 49.86 -50.53 -17.36
C ASP A 37 48.51 -50.75 -16.67
N VAL A 38 47.96 -49.71 -16.04
CA VAL A 38 46.58 -49.71 -15.54
C VAL A 38 45.58 -49.66 -16.70
N GLN A 39 45.84 -48.85 -17.74
CA GLN A 39 44.98 -48.73 -18.92
C GLN A 39 44.88 -50.01 -19.74
N LEU A 40 45.88 -50.90 -19.69
CA LEU A 40 45.77 -52.25 -20.27
C LEU A 40 44.68 -53.09 -19.60
N ARG A 41 44.28 -52.75 -18.37
CA ARG A 41 43.18 -53.40 -17.64
C ARG A 41 41.90 -52.55 -17.66
N PHE A 42 42.04 -51.24 -17.62
CA PHE A 42 40.94 -50.26 -17.53
C PHE A 42 41.21 -49.07 -18.48
N ASP A 43 40.81 -49.20 -19.74
CA ASP A 43 41.14 -48.27 -20.83
C ASP A 43 40.64 -46.83 -20.62
N THR A 44 39.62 -46.63 -19.80
CA THR A 44 39.03 -45.32 -19.47
C THR A 44 39.75 -44.55 -18.37
N VAL A 45 40.67 -45.17 -17.64
CA VAL A 45 41.40 -44.52 -16.54
C VAL A 45 42.24 -43.36 -17.05
N ARG A 46 42.18 -42.21 -16.35
CA ARG A 46 42.94 -41.00 -16.70
C ARG A 46 43.76 -40.44 -15.54
N ALA A 47 43.44 -40.75 -14.29
CA ALA A 47 44.18 -40.29 -13.12
C ALA A 47 44.12 -41.30 -11.97
N PHE A 48 44.89 -41.00 -10.92
CA PHE A 48 45.00 -41.80 -9.71
C PHE A 48 44.70 -40.95 -8.47
N GLN A 49 44.14 -41.57 -7.44
CA GLN A 49 43.81 -40.97 -6.16
C GLN A 49 44.22 -41.91 -5.01
N ILE A 50 44.61 -41.32 -3.89
CA ILE A 50 44.81 -42.00 -2.61
C ILE A 50 44.12 -41.13 -1.56
N ASP A 51 43.25 -41.72 -0.73
CA ASP A 51 42.48 -41.00 0.29
C ASP A 51 41.74 -39.76 -0.26
N ASN A 52 41.12 -39.88 -1.44
CA ASN A 52 40.46 -38.79 -2.20
C ASN A 52 41.37 -37.64 -2.66
N VAL A 53 42.69 -37.80 -2.60
CA VAL A 53 43.66 -36.83 -3.11
C VAL A 53 44.25 -37.30 -4.43
N GLN A 54 44.06 -36.52 -5.49
CA GLN A 54 44.61 -36.81 -6.81
C GLN A 54 46.14 -36.77 -6.80
N GLN A 55 46.74 -37.84 -7.27
CA GLN A 55 48.18 -37.98 -7.38
C GLN A 55 48.66 -37.29 -8.66
N ALA A 56 49.66 -36.43 -8.51
CA ALA A 56 50.35 -35.82 -9.64
C ALA A 56 51.22 -36.86 -10.34
N PHE A 57 51.29 -36.80 -11.67
CA PHE A 57 52.29 -37.57 -12.40
C PHE A 57 53.70 -37.07 -12.07
N LEU A 58 54.70 -37.91 -12.27
CA LEU A 58 56.10 -37.51 -12.11
C LEU A 58 56.50 -36.60 -13.27
N HIS A 59 57.24 -35.53 -12.95
CA HIS A 59 57.70 -34.54 -13.92
C HIS A 59 59.23 -34.52 -13.99
N ASP A 60 59.78 -34.03 -15.11
CA ASP A 60 61.21 -33.74 -15.24
C ASP A 60 61.61 -32.44 -14.49
N GLU A 61 62.90 -32.09 -14.54
CA GLU A 61 63.44 -30.88 -13.90
C GLU A 61 62.87 -29.56 -14.48
N HIS A 62 62.19 -29.64 -15.63
CA HIS A 62 61.54 -28.51 -16.29
C HIS A 62 60.03 -28.47 -16.01
N GLY A 63 59.51 -29.39 -15.19
CA GLY A 63 58.10 -29.46 -14.85
C GLY A 63 57.22 -30.06 -15.95
N ASN A 64 57.79 -30.77 -16.92
CA ASN A 64 57.02 -31.51 -17.93
C ASN A 64 56.74 -32.93 -17.44
N ASP A 65 55.55 -33.45 -17.72
CA ASP A 65 55.18 -34.83 -17.41
C ASP A 65 56.17 -35.82 -18.03
N LEU A 66 56.59 -36.79 -17.23
CA LEU A 66 57.48 -37.86 -17.67
C LEU A 66 56.72 -38.91 -18.48
N GLU A 67 57.14 -39.12 -19.73
CA GLU A 67 56.57 -40.18 -20.58
C GLU A 67 57.29 -41.53 -20.42
N PRO A 68 56.58 -42.68 -20.34
CA PRO A 68 55.13 -42.82 -20.14
C PRO A 68 54.62 -42.32 -18.77
N LEU A 69 53.47 -41.65 -18.74
CA LEU A 69 52.83 -41.12 -17.51
C LEU A 69 52.82 -42.13 -16.35
N ARG A 70 53.21 -41.67 -15.17
CA ARG A 70 53.50 -42.52 -14.01
C ARG A 70 53.44 -41.74 -12.69
N ILE A 71 53.05 -42.41 -11.63
CA ILE A 71 53.13 -41.91 -10.25
C ILE A 71 54.14 -42.74 -9.46
N VAL A 72 54.62 -42.23 -8.32
CA VAL A 72 55.35 -43.05 -7.34
C VAL A 72 54.42 -44.15 -6.83
N ALA A 73 54.90 -45.39 -6.79
CA ALA A 73 54.13 -46.50 -6.25
C ALA A 73 54.07 -46.44 -4.72
N CYS A 74 52.85 -46.54 -4.18
CA CYS A 74 52.56 -46.58 -2.76
C CYS A 74 52.31 -48.03 -2.33
N ILE A 75 53.39 -48.82 -2.31
CA ILE A 75 53.33 -50.25 -2.01
C ILE A 75 52.67 -50.48 -0.63
N GLY A 76 51.60 -51.29 -0.62
CA GLY A 76 50.81 -51.58 0.59
C GLY A 76 49.57 -50.70 0.77
N GLN A 77 49.39 -49.64 -0.03
CA GLN A 77 48.15 -48.87 -0.11
C GLN A 77 47.36 -49.25 -1.36
N ILE A 78 46.04 -49.00 -1.36
CA ILE A 78 45.20 -49.14 -2.55
C ILE A 78 45.15 -47.79 -3.26
N VAL A 79 45.58 -47.76 -4.51
CA VAL A 79 45.46 -46.57 -5.37
C VAL A 79 44.13 -46.64 -6.12
N GLU A 80 43.27 -45.64 -5.96
CA GLU A 80 42.03 -45.55 -6.73
C GLU A 80 42.29 -44.94 -8.11
N ALA A 81 41.93 -45.65 -9.16
CA ALA A 81 41.97 -45.16 -10.52
C ALA A 81 40.65 -44.44 -10.86
N VAL A 82 40.71 -43.33 -11.57
CA VAL A 82 39.53 -42.51 -11.89
C VAL A 82 39.44 -42.10 -13.36
N GLU A 83 38.21 -42.05 -13.85
CA GLU A 83 37.83 -41.40 -15.11
C GLU A 83 37.75 -39.88 -14.84
N SER A 84 38.35 -39.04 -15.68
CA SER A 84 38.51 -37.59 -15.47
C SER A 84 37.23 -36.88 -14.97
N MET A 85 37.32 -36.09 -13.89
CA MET A 85 36.22 -35.25 -13.38
C MET A 85 35.92 -34.07 -14.32
N LYS A 86 35.14 -34.28 -15.38
CA LYS A 86 34.58 -33.17 -16.21
C LYS A 86 33.09 -32.93 -16.04
N ASP A 87 32.37 -33.74 -15.26
CA ASP A 87 30.90 -33.66 -15.22
C ASP A 87 30.31 -32.97 -13.97
N PHE A 88 31.12 -32.62 -12.95
CA PHE A 88 30.61 -31.97 -11.74
C PHE A 88 30.46 -30.45 -11.84
N SER A 89 31.24 -29.74 -12.68
CA SER A 89 31.30 -28.27 -12.65
C SER A 89 30.09 -27.57 -13.27
N ASN A 90 29.48 -28.16 -14.31
CA ASN A 90 28.39 -27.52 -15.05
C ASN A 90 27.06 -27.53 -14.29
N ASP A 91 26.79 -28.58 -13.50
CA ASP A 91 25.57 -28.66 -12.68
C ASP A 91 25.62 -27.68 -11.49
N THR A 92 26.77 -27.54 -10.84
CA THR A 92 26.96 -26.54 -9.76
C THR A 92 26.80 -25.10 -10.22
N HIS A 93 27.29 -24.75 -11.42
CA HIS A 93 27.15 -23.39 -11.93
C HIS A 93 25.69 -23.06 -12.30
N GLY A 94 24.97 -24.01 -12.92
CA GLY A 94 23.54 -23.87 -13.20
C GLY A 94 22.68 -23.73 -11.94
N GLN A 95 23.06 -24.40 -10.84
CA GLN A 95 22.41 -24.27 -9.54
C GLN A 95 22.67 -22.91 -8.89
N LEU A 96 23.90 -22.39 -8.95
CA LEU A 96 24.26 -21.06 -8.43
C LEU A 96 23.48 -19.93 -9.09
N VAL A 97 23.41 -19.90 -10.42
CA VAL A 97 22.63 -18.88 -11.17
C VAL A 97 21.14 -18.94 -10.80
N ARG A 98 20.62 -20.15 -10.57
CA ARG A 98 19.22 -20.33 -10.14
C ARG A 98 18.98 -19.86 -8.71
N ILE A 99 19.99 -19.96 -7.83
CA ILE A 99 19.93 -19.47 -6.45
C ILE A 99 20.01 -17.94 -6.43
N GLU A 100 20.94 -17.34 -7.17
CA GLU A 100 21.07 -15.87 -7.31
C GLU A 100 19.76 -15.26 -7.80
N GLY A 101 19.18 -15.80 -8.89
CA GLY A 101 17.88 -15.31 -9.39
C GLY A 101 16.71 -15.50 -8.42
N LYS A 102 16.80 -16.44 -7.46
CA LYS A 102 15.81 -16.57 -6.36
C LYS A 102 16.07 -15.53 -5.26
N ILE A 103 17.33 -15.25 -4.94
CA ILE A 103 17.71 -14.22 -3.95
C ILE A 103 17.26 -12.84 -4.42
N ASP A 104 17.47 -12.49 -5.68
CA ASP A 104 17.03 -11.20 -6.23
C ASP A 104 15.50 -11.04 -6.15
N ARG A 105 14.75 -12.11 -6.45
CA ARG A 105 13.28 -12.11 -6.29
C ARG A 105 12.86 -11.98 -4.84
N ILE A 106 13.60 -12.59 -3.91
CA ILE A 106 13.34 -12.45 -2.47
C ILE A 106 13.59 -11.00 -2.04
N ASP A 107 14.68 -10.38 -2.47
CA ASP A 107 14.99 -8.99 -2.12
C ASP A 107 13.91 -8.02 -2.63
N ILE A 108 13.50 -8.14 -3.90
CA ILE A 108 12.40 -7.35 -4.47
C ILE A 108 11.10 -7.54 -3.65
N ASN A 109 10.77 -8.78 -3.32
CA ASN A 109 9.57 -9.07 -2.52
C ASN A 109 9.68 -8.50 -1.10
N VAL A 110 10.85 -8.57 -0.47
CA VAL A 110 11.11 -8.02 0.87
C VAL A 110 10.97 -6.50 0.85
N GLN A 111 11.54 -5.81 -0.14
CA GLN A 111 11.40 -4.36 -0.28
C GLN A 111 9.94 -3.94 -0.45
N GLU A 112 9.18 -4.68 -1.27
CA GLU A 112 7.76 -4.41 -1.47
C GLU A 112 6.93 -4.67 -0.19
N ILE A 113 7.20 -5.76 0.53
CA ILE A 113 6.56 -6.03 1.82
C ILE A 113 6.90 -4.94 2.83
N MET A 114 8.15 -4.47 2.89
CA MET A 114 8.55 -3.38 3.80
C MET A 114 7.83 -2.08 3.47
N ARG A 115 7.66 -1.76 2.18
CA ARG A 115 6.86 -0.61 1.72
C ARG A 115 5.40 -0.74 2.15
N GLN A 116 4.81 -1.92 1.99
CA GLN A 116 3.42 -2.17 2.41
C GLN A 116 3.27 -2.05 3.93
N ILE A 117 4.19 -2.61 4.72
CA ILE A 117 4.20 -2.48 6.18
C ILE A 117 4.30 -1.01 6.58
N ALA A 118 5.19 -0.23 5.97
CA ALA A 118 5.32 1.20 6.25
C ALA A 118 4.02 1.97 5.95
N ASN A 119 3.36 1.65 4.84
CA ASN A 119 2.07 2.25 4.48
C ASN A 119 0.97 1.86 5.48
N VAL A 120 0.87 0.60 5.90
CA VAL A 120 -0.10 0.15 6.92
C VAL A 120 0.17 0.84 8.27
N MET A 121 1.43 0.92 8.71
CA MET A 121 1.78 1.62 9.94
C MET A 121 1.41 3.10 9.89
N ARG A 122 1.64 3.76 8.75
CA ARG A 122 1.21 5.15 8.52
C ARG A 122 -0.31 5.26 8.60
N GLN A 123 -1.05 4.41 7.90
CA GLN A 123 -2.52 4.40 7.92
C GLN A 123 -3.06 4.24 9.35
N MET A 124 -2.51 3.30 10.13
CA MET A 124 -2.92 3.09 11.52
C MET A 124 -2.70 4.34 12.38
N TYR A 125 -1.53 4.98 12.24
CA TYR A 125 -1.22 6.23 12.93
C TYR A 125 -2.19 7.35 12.52
N GLU A 126 -2.39 7.54 11.22
CA GLU A 126 -3.22 8.63 10.70
C GLU A 126 -4.71 8.43 10.99
N LEU A 127 -5.21 7.20 10.97
CA LEU A 127 -6.59 6.89 11.35
C LEU A 127 -6.86 7.20 12.82
N HIS A 128 -5.85 7.00 13.67
CA HIS A 128 -5.93 7.33 15.09
C HIS A 128 -5.81 8.84 15.33
N GLU A 129 -4.88 9.51 14.64
CA GLU A 129 -4.58 10.91 14.89
C GLU A 129 -5.56 11.87 14.21
N TYR A 130 -5.92 11.63 12.95
CA TYR A 130 -6.68 12.57 12.11
C TYR A 130 -8.17 12.21 12.03
N THR A 131 -8.82 12.09 13.19
CA THR A 131 -10.26 11.82 13.31
C THR A 131 -11.15 13.05 13.09
N THR A 132 -10.59 14.18 12.68
CA THR A 132 -11.28 15.45 12.38
C THR A 132 -10.71 16.03 11.09
N PRO A 133 -11.54 16.59 10.19
CA PRO A 133 -11.05 17.21 8.96
C PRO A 133 -10.01 18.29 9.25
N ARG A 134 -8.94 18.32 8.45
CA ARG A 134 -7.79 19.17 8.76
C ARG A 134 -8.10 20.61 8.43
N TYR A 135 -8.71 20.85 7.27
CA TYR A 135 -8.91 22.19 6.72
C TYR A 135 -10.28 22.77 7.04
N PHE A 136 -10.27 23.92 7.72
CA PHE A 136 -11.48 24.67 8.04
C PHE A 136 -11.22 26.17 8.11
N PHE A 137 -12.27 26.96 7.93
CA PHE A 137 -12.27 28.40 8.13
C PHE A 137 -13.56 28.81 8.85
N ILE A 138 -13.65 30.07 9.25
CA ILE A 138 -14.83 30.62 9.94
C ILE A 138 -15.40 31.82 9.19
N LEU A 139 -16.71 31.99 9.26
CA LEU A 139 -17.42 33.18 8.78
C LEU A 139 -18.44 33.66 9.84
N PRO A 140 -18.77 34.96 9.87
CA PRO A 140 -19.94 35.46 10.62
C PRO A 140 -21.22 34.76 10.16
N ALA A 141 -22.11 34.42 11.10
CA ALA A 141 -23.33 33.67 10.82
C ALA A 141 -24.42 34.52 10.15
N LYS A 142 -24.43 35.85 10.35
CA LYS A 142 -25.43 36.77 9.78
C LYS A 142 -24.78 38.05 9.28
N HIS A 143 -25.32 38.58 8.18
CA HIS A 143 -24.89 39.87 7.63
C HIS A 143 -25.21 41.06 8.57
N SER A 144 -26.23 40.95 9.43
CA SER A 144 -26.50 41.96 10.48
C SER A 144 -25.35 42.07 11.47
N ASP A 145 -24.70 40.95 11.80
CA ASP A 145 -23.61 40.92 12.76
C ASP A 145 -22.40 41.69 12.25
N MET A 146 -22.30 41.83 10.91
CA MET A 146 -21.28 42.55 10.18
C MET A 146 -21.32 44.07 10.40
N MET A 147 -22.52 44.62 10.62
CA MET A 147 -22.76 46.07 10.75
C MET A 147 -22.53 46.58 12.18
N LEU A 148 -22.30 45.70 13.15
CA LEU A 148 -22.16 46.02 14.58
C LEU A 148 -20.69 46.07 15.06
N ILE A 149 -19.74 45.95 14.13
CA ILE A 149 -18.35 45.60 14.41
C ILE A 149 -17.41 46.82 14.37
N ASP A 150 -17.45 47.65 15.41
CA ASP A 150 -16.51 48.79 15.53
C ASP A 150 -15.34 48.53 16.53
N ALA A 151 -15.54 47.69 17.55
CA ALA A 151 -14.55 47.43 18.62
C ALA A 151 -14.30 45.94 18.85
N VAL A 152 -13.06 45.50 19.13
CA VAL A 152 -12.65 44.07 19.29
C VAL A 152 -13.56 43.26 20.21
N GLN A 153 -14.11 43.87 21.27
CA GLN A 153 -15.05 43.19 22.17
C GLN A 153 -16.35 42.79 21.44
N ASN A 154 -16.86 43.62 20.54
CA ASN A 154 -18.06 43.35 19.73
C ASN A 154 -17.85 42.16 18.78
N TRP A 155 -16.61 41.90 18.35
CA TRP A 155 -16.30 40.77 17.46
C TRP A 155 -16.56 39.44 18.14
N PHE A 156 -16.24 39.30 19.44
CA PHE A 156 -16.50 38.05 20.16
C PHE A 156 -17.98 37.87 20.53
N HIS A 157 -18.80 38.89 20.34
CA HIS A 157 -20.26 38.81 20.42
C HIS A 157 -20.91 38.43 19.07
N THR A 158 -20.15 38.47 17.98
CA THR A 158 -20.58 37.94 16.68
C THR A 158 -20.66 36.41 16.75
N HIS A 159 -21.74 35.86 16.19
CA HIS A 159 -21.86 34.41 16.04
C HIS A 159 -21.02 33.98 14.84
N TYR A 160 -20.09 33.05 15.04
CA TYR A 160 -19.29 32.49 13.96
C TYR A 160 -19.71 31.06 13.67
N LYS A 161 -19.68 30.71 12.39
CA LYS A 161 -19.82 29.34 11.91
C LYS A 161 -18.48 28.85 11.33
N LEU A 162 -18.14 27.61 11.63
CA LEU A 162 -16.99 26.89 11.08
C LEU A 162 -17.42 26.07 9.86
N TYR A 163 -16.63 26.16 8.78
CA TYR A 163 -16.83 25.42 7.53
C TYR A 163 -15.60 24.57 7.24
N PHE A 164 -15.82 23.30 6.89
CA PHE A 164 -14.76 22.37 6.50
C PHE A 164 -14.55 22.37 4.98
N LEU A 165 -13.31 22.12 4.56
CA LEU A 165 -12.94 21.95 3.16
C LEU A 165 -12.75 20.46 2.81
N CYS A 166 -13.12 20.10 1.58
CA CYS A 166 -12.85 18.82 0.97
C CYS A 166 -11.38 18.74 0.53
N GLU A 167 -10.69 17.69 0.96
CA GLU A 167 -9.29 17.37 0.67
C GLU A 167 -9.15 16.51 -0.59
N CYS A 168 -9.85 16.87 -1.66
CA CYS A 168 -9.83 16.10 -2.92
C CYS A 168 -8.49 16.23 -3.67
N SER A 169 -7.77 17.33 -3.48
CA SER A 169 -6.51 17.61 -4.16
C SER A 169 -5.43 18.16 -3.23
N HIS A 170 -4.17 18.06 -3.67
CA HIS A 170 -3.05 18.78 -3.06
C HIS A 170 -2.96 20.23 -3.54
N ASP A 171 -3.56 20.58 -4.69
CA ASP A 171 -3.65 21.96 -5.14
C ASP A 171 -4.79 22.66 -4.37
N PRO A 172 -4.50 23.69 -3.56
CA PRO A 172 -5.52 24.44 -2.83
C PRO A 172 -6.60 25.03 -3.72
N LYS A 173 -6.35 25.25 -5.02
CA LYS A 173 -7.33 25.80 -5.98
C LYS A 173 -8.44 24.81 -6.36
N GLU A 174 -8.18 23.52 -6.20
CA GLU A 174 -9.11 22.44 -6.54
C GLU A 174 -9.94 21.97 -5.33
N MET A 175 -9.56 22.43 -4.13
CA MET A 175 -10.35 22.20 -2.91
C MET A 175 -11.70 22.93 -3.00
N HIS A 176 -12.68 22.50 -2.20
CA HIS A 176 -13.96 23.18 -2.12
C HIS A 176 -14.60 23.01 -0.74
N VAL A 177 -15.64 23.80 -0.43
CA VAL A 177 -16.39 23.66 0.83
C VAL A 177 -17.20 22.37 0.80
N ALA A 178 -17.19 21.65 1.91
CA ALA A 178 -18.04 20.47 2.07
C ALA A 178 -19.52 20.88 2.21
N PRO A 179 -20.48 20.08 1.72
CA PRO A 179 -21.89 20.47 1.70
C PRO A 179 -22.51 20.41 3.10
N HIS A 180 -22.37 21.47 3.90
CA HIS A 180 -22.96 21.58 5.23
C HIS A 180 -23.29 23.02 5.64
N GLU A 181 -24.20 23.18 6.61
CA GLU A 181 -24.73 24.47 7.10
C GLU A 181 -23.75 25.34 7.91
N GLY A 182 -22.52 24.86 8.11
CA GLY A 182 -21.56 25.43 9.06
C GLY A 182 -21.88 25.07 10.53
N TYR A 183 -20.83 24.95 11.35
CA TYR A 183 -20.95 24.61 12.77
C TYR A 183 -20.85 25.87 13.63
N SER A 184 -21.87 26.15 14.43
CA SER A 184 -21.79 27.22 15.43
C SER A 184 -20.68 26.93 16.45
N ILE A 185 -19.91 27.97 16.79
CA ILE A 185 -18.76 27.86 17.69
C ILE A 185 -19.14 28.33 19.10
N LYS A 186 -19.12 27.40 20.07
CA LYS A 186 -19.13 27.68 21.50
C LYS A 186 -17.82 28.35 21.90
N ARG A 187 -17.87 29.30 22.83
CA ARG A 187 -16.67 30.00 23.35
C ARG A 187 -15.81 30.59 22.22
N ALA A 188 -16.43 31.31 21.29
CA ALA A 188 -15.79 31.85 20.08
C ALA A 188 -14.48 32.62 20.37
N ARG A 189 -14.42 33.37 21.48
CA ARG A 189 -13.19 34.05 21.93
C ARG A 189 -12.03 33.08 22.13
N ASP A 190 -12.24 32.03 22.91
CA ASP A 190 -11.21 31.05 23.24
C ASP A 190 -10.75 30.32 21.98
N PHE A 191 -11.70 29.96 21.11
CA PHE A 191 -11.43 29.33 19.83
C PHE A 191 -10.57 30.21 18.94
N VAL A 192 -10.99 31.45 18.68
CA VAL A 192 -10.25 32.38 17.80
C VAL A 192 -8.86 32.67 18.37
N VAL A 193 -8.74 32.92 19.66
CA VAL A 193 -7.43 33.19 20.30
C VAL A 193 -6.49 31.99 20.16
N LYS A 194 -7.01 30.76 20.30
CA LYS A 194 -6.22 29.53 20.19
C LYS A 194 -5.82 29.22 18.74
N TYR A 195 -6.77 29.22 17.82
CA TYR A 195 -6.56 28.78 16.43
C TYR A 195 -6.21 29.93 15.47
N ALA A 196 -6.07 31.17 15.95
CA ALA A 196 -5.73 32.34 15.13
C ALA A 196 -4.57 32.12 14.13
N PRO A 197 -3.42 31.54 14.52
CA PRO A 197 -2.31 31.31 13.58
C PRO A 197 -2.70 30.37 12.44
N TYR A 198 -3.49 29.34 12.75
CA TYR A 198 -3.97 28.37 11.77
C TYR A 198 -5.04 28.99 10.85
N LEU A 199 -5.99 29.72 11.43
CA LEU A 199 -7.07 30.39 10.70
C LEU A 199 -6.54 31.37 9.67
N ARG A 200 -5.42 32.07 9.92
CA ARG A 200 -4.78 32.92 8.90
C ARG A 200 -4.44 32.14 7.63
N THR A 201 -3.83 30.97 7.80
CA THR A 201 -3.45 30.12 6.67
C THR A 201 -4.68 29.63 5.91
N THR A 202 -5.72 29.19 6.60
CA THR A 202 -6.93 28.67 5.93
C THR A 202 -7.82 29.76 5.35
N ILE A 203 -7.82 30.98 5.90
CA ILE A 203 -8.48 32.13 5.29
C ILE A 203 -7.81 32.50 3.97
N GLN A 204 -6.48 32.46 3.88
CA GLN A 204 -5.77 32.69 2.62
C GLN A 204 -6.14 31.63 1.56
N ILE A 205 -6.26 30.36 1.96
CA ILE A 205 -6.76 29.30 1.08
C ILE A 205 -8.19 29.63 0.60
N ALA A 206 -9.09 30.01 1.52
CA ALA A 206 -10.47 30.36 1.19
C ALA A 206 -10.56 31.59 0.25
N GLN A 207 -9.69 32.59 0.43
CA GLN A 207 -9.60 33.75 -0.46
C GLN A 207 -9.14 33.35 -1.88
N VAL A 208 -8.15 32.46 -1.99
CA VAL A 208 -7.70 31.91 -3.28
C VAL A 208 -8.84 31.16 -3.96
N LEU A 209 -9.57 30.33 -3.22
CA LEU A 209 -10.75 29.60 -3.71
C LEU A 209 -11.82 30.55 -4.26
N LEU A 210 -12.16 31.63 -3.55
CA LEU A 210 -13.10 32.64 -4.05
C LEU A 210 -12.62 33.35 -5.32
N SER A 211 -11.31 33.50 -5.48
CA SER A 211 -10.71 34.25 -6.60
C SER A 211 -10.73 33.46 -7.90
N VAL A 212 -10.67 32.12 -7.82
CA VAL A 212 -10.78 31.21 -8.98
C VAL A 212 -12.21 30.72 -9.22
N GLY A 213 -13.18 31.28 -8.50
CA GLY A 213 -14.59 30.86 -8.54
C GLY A 213 -14.87 29.52 -7.87
N GLY A 214 -13.90 28.94 -7.16
CA GLY A 214 -13.84 27.57 -6.65
C GLY A 214 -14.38 27.34 -5.24
N LEU A 215 -15.25 28.23 -4.72
CA LEU A 215 -16.03 27.93 -3.51
C LEU A 215 -17.37 27.27 -3.86
N VAL A 216 -17.44 26.66 -5.05
CA VAL A 216 -18.60 25.89 -5.54
C VAL A 216 -18.63 24.54 -4.86
N ILE A 217 -19.81 24.13 -4.42
CA ILE A 217 -20.06 22.75 -4.01
C ILE A 217 -20.30 21.94 -5.29
N PRO A 218 -19.43 21.00 -5.67
CA PRO A 218 -19.49 20.31 -6.97
C PRO A 218 -20.72 19.41 -7.16
N GLN A 219 -21.61 19.29 -6.17
CA GLN A 219 -22.92 18.63 -6.31
C GLN A 219 -23.96 19.48 -7.06
N LEU A 220 -23.66 20.74 -7.39
CA LEU A 220 -24.60 21.65 -8.06
C LEU A 220 -24.74 21.42 -9.58
N GLU A 221 -23.82 20.69 -10.22
CA GLU A 221 -23.85 20.60 -11.69
C GLU A 221 -24.92 19.65 -12.23
N ASN A 222 -25.46 18.70 -11.43
CA ASN A 222 -26.33 17.65 -11.98
C ASN A 222 -27.46 17.09 -11.07
N VAL A 223 -27.79 17.67 -9.91
CA VAL A 223 -28.81 17.06 -9.02
C VAL A 223 -30.00 17.97 -8.67
N SER A 224 -31.19 17.41 -8.91
CA SER A 224 -32.56 17.82 -8.60
C SER A 224 -32.78 18.48 -7.22
N LYS A 225 -33.89 19.24 -7.15
CA LYS A 225 -34.55 20.01 -6.07
C LYS A 225 -34.46 19.53 -4.60
N VAL A 226 -33.88 18.36 -4.31
CA VAL A 226 -33.77 17.78 -2.96
C VAL A 226 -32.50 18.27 -2.22
N ILE A 227 -31.44 18.67 -2.93
CA ILE A 227 -30.18 19.18 -2.31
C ILE A 227 -30.25 20.69 -2.04
N ASP A 228 -31.25 21.39 -2.59
CA ASP A 228 -31.46 22.82 -2.32
C ASP A 228 -31.65 23.10 -0.82
N ASP A 229 -32.05 22.14 0.01
CA ASP A 229 -32.24 22.38 1.45
C ASP A 229 -30.98 22.16 2.32
N VAL A 230 -29.90 21.57 1.78
CA VAL A 230 -28.68 21.19 2.56
C VAL A 230 -27.54 22.19 2.40
N ILE A 231 -27.60 23.02 1.36
CA ILE A 231 -26.57 24.02 1.06
C ILE A 231 -26.99 25.36 1.65
N PRO A 232 -26.17 25.99 2.52
CA PRO A 232 -26.52 27.29 3.05
C PRO A 232 -26.65 28.30 1.91
N SER A 233 -27.69 29.13 1.97
CA SER A 233 -28.06 30.10 0.94
C SER A 233 -26.90 31.02 0.50
N GLN A 234 -25.92 31.21 1.38
CA GLN A 234 -24.71 31.96 1.11
C GLN A 234 -23.83 31.34 0.01
N PHE A 235 -23.78 30.02 -0.18
CA PHE A 235 -22.94 29.43 -1.24
C PHE A 235 -23.65 29.28 -2.60
N LYS A 236 -24.88 29.80 -2.75
CA LYS A 236 -25.72 29.59 -3.93
C LYS A 236 -25.72 30.72 -4.96
N ASN A 237 -25.28 31.93 -4.59
CA ASN A 237 -25.46 33.12 -5.44
C ASN A 237 -24.12 33.84 -5.68
N PRO A 238 -23.79 34.22 -6.94
CA PRO A 238 -22.61 35.02 -7.24
C PRO A 238 -22.48 36.32 -6.42
N LYS A 239 -23.59 36.97 -6.06
CA LYS A 239 -23.60 38.14 -5.18
C LYS A 239 -23.04 37.82 -3.79
N CYS A 240 -23.18 36.57 -3.35
CA CYS A 240 -22.67 36.11 -2.07
C CYS A 240 -21.16 35.84 -2.07
N TYR A 241 -20.50 35.73 -3.23
CA TYR A 241 -19.03 35.62 -3.26
C TYR A 241 -18.36 36.93 -2.82
N GLU A 242 -18.89 38.08 -3.23
CA GLU A 242 -18.40 39.37 -2.76
C GLU A 242 -18.68 39.55 -1.26
N ASP A 243 -19.87 39.16 -0.80
CA ASP A 243 -20.20 39.15 0.63
C ASP A 243 -19.24 38.25 1.43
N MET A 244 -18.91 37.06 0.91
CA MET A 244 -17.93 36.16 1.53
C MET A 244 -16.51 36.71 1.53
N LYS A 245 -16.07 37.36 0.44
CA LYS A 245 -14.76 38.03 0.41
C LYS A 245 -14.69 39.09 1.50
N GLN A 246 -15.75 39.88 1.66
CA GLN A 246 -15.84 40.89 2.70
C GLN A 246 -15.85 40.26 4.11
N GLN A 247 -16.58 39.16 4.31
CA GLN A 247 -16.57 38.40 5.56
C GLN A 247 -15.19 37.83 5.90
N LEU A 248 -14.48 37.24 4.93
CA LEU A 248 -13.13 36.72 5.12
C LEU A 248 -12.15 37.85 5.45
N GLN A 249 -12.27 39.00 4.79
CA GLN A 249 -11.45 40.17 5.12
C GLN A 249 -11.70 40.64 6.56
N MET A 250 -12.96 40.63 7.01
CA MET A 250 -13.26 40.93 8.41
C MET A 250 -12.59 39.94 9.34
N VAL A 251 -12.72 38.63 9.09
CA VAL A 251 -12.06 37.63 9.95
C VAL A 251 -10.54 37.85 9.95
N ASP A 252 -9.90 38.18 8.83
CA ASP A 252 -8.47 38.52 8.83
C ASP A 252 -8.15 39.75 9.70
N ASP A 253 -8.97 40.80 9.63
CA ASP A 253 -8.85 42.00 10.48
C ASP A 253 -9.02 41.67 11.97
N LEU A 254 -9.90 40.74 12.34
CA LEU A 254 -10.02 40.21 13.71
C LEU A 254 -8.70 39.62 14.17
N LEU A 255 -8.13 38.72 13.36
CA LEU A 255 -6.90 38.00 13.68
C LEU A 255 -5.74 38.98 13.85
N ASN A 256 -5.66 40.00 12.99
CA ASN A 256 -4.71 41.11 13.10
C ASN A 256 -4.85 41.87 14.43
N LYS A 257 -6.07 42.18 14.87
CA LYS A 257 -6.31 42.85 16.15
C LYS A 257 -5.96 41.98 17.35
N VAL A 258 -6.25 40.67 17.30
CA VAL A 258 -5.88 39.70 18.36
C VAL A 258 -4.37 39.63 18.54
N ASP A 259 -3.60 39.58 17.46
CA ASP A 259 -2.14 39.56 17.53
C ASP A 259 -1.56 40.87 18.06
N ASN A 260 -2.12 42.00 17.66
CA ASN A 260 -1.71 43.31 18.17
C ASN A 260 -1.96 43.46 19.68
N GLN A 261 -3.04 42.88 20.21
CA GLN A 261 -3.29 42.83 21.66
C GLN A 261 -2.29 41.93 22.39
N ARG A 262 -1.98 40.74 21.85
CA ARG A 262 -0.95 39.85 22.42
C ARG A 262 0.45 40.47 22.45
N ASN A 263 0.81 41.18 21.38
CA ASN A 263 2.10 41.85 21.29
C ASN A 263 2.25 43.01 22.28
N ARG A 264 1.16 43.73 22.60
CA ARG A 264 1.14 44.77 23.64
C ARG A 264 1.20 44.21 25.06
N ALA A 265 0.69 42.99 25.27
CA ALA A 265 0.69 42.32 26.57
C ALA A 265 2.01 41.61 26.94
N GLY A 266 3.10 41.83 26.19
CA GLY A 266 4.43 41.32 26.54
C GLY A 266 4.60 39.80 26.38
N ALA A 267 3.90 39.16 25.44
CA ALA A 267 4.07 37.73 25.19
C ALA A 267 5.53 37.37 24.83
N SER A 268 6.09 36.39 25.55
CA SER A 268 7.48 35.92 25.43
C SER A 268 7.89 35.59 23.99
N ILE A 269 9.14 35.94 23.66
CA ILE A 269 9.82 35.71 22.36
C ILE A 269 9.77 34.22 21.95
N ILE A 270 9.70 33.30 22.91
CA ILE A 270 9.61 31.85 22.68
C ILE A 270 8.26 31.45 22.06
N SER A 271 7.17 32.20 22.33
CA SER A 271 5.86 31.93 21.72
C SER A 271 5.79 32.35 20.24
N LYS A 272 6.61 33.32 19.82
CA LYS A 272 6.57 33.86 18.44
C LYS A 272 7.12 32.89 17.39
N GLN A 273 8.00 31.96 17.77
CA GLN A 273 8.54 30.96 16.84
C GLN A 273 7.56 29.82 16.51
N LYS A 274 6.57 29.53 17.38
CA LYS A 274 5.54 28.51 17.13
C LYS A 274 4.34 29.04 16.33
N LEU A 275 4.30 30.34 16.01
CA LEU A 275 3.16 31.02 15.39
C LEU A 275 3.13 31.02 13.86
N LYS A 276 4.15 30.45 13.18
CA LYS A 276 4.15 30.33 11.72
C LYS A 276 3.85 28.90 11.29
N GLY A 277 2.60 28.68 10.84
CA GLY A 277 2.27 27.67 9.85
C GLY A 277 2.53 26.20 10.23
N THR A 278 2.70 25.86 11.51
CA THR A 278 2.71 24.45 11.91
C THR A 278 1.34 23.84 11.64
N PRO A 279 1.24 22.76 10.84
CA PRO A 279 0.01 22.00 10.70
C PRO A 279 -0.52 21.59 12.07
N LEU A 280 -1.83 21.66 12.27
CA LEU A 280 -2.44 21.20 13.52
C LEU A 280 -2.16 19.71 13.70
N GLN A 281 -1.76 19.32 14.91
CA GLN A 281 -1.59 17.92 15.27
C GLN A 281 -2.94 17.26 15.57
N GLY A 282 -3.00 15.93 15.55
CA GLY A 282 -4.24 15.17 15.77
C GLY A 282 -4.95 15.54 17.07
N THR A 283 -4.21 15.79 18.16
CA THR A 283 -4.76 16.25 19.44
C THR A 283 -5.46 17.62 19.33
N GLU A 284 -4.82 18.58 18.66
CA GLU A 284 -5.36 19.93 18.44
C GLU A 284 -6.59 19.91 17.53
N LEU A 285 -6.61 19.01 16.55
CA LEU A 285 -7.75 18.79 15.66
C LEU A 285 -8.93 18.17 16.40
N ARG A 286 -8.71 17.12 17.21
CA ARG A 286 -9.76 16.49 18.03
C ARG A 286 -10.41 17.49 18.99
N GLU A 287 -9.62 18.42 19.53
CA GLU A 287 -10.12 19.43 20.44
C GLU A 287 -11.10 20.43 19.79
N ILE A 288 -11.04 20.62 18.46
CA ILE A 288 -11.98 21.48 17.72
C ILE A 288 -13.43 21.08 18.02
N GLN A 289 -13.71 19.77 18.11
CA GLN A 289 -15.05 19.24 18.37
C GLN A 289 -15.63 19.77 19.69
N THR A 290 -14.79 20.07 20.68
CA THR A 290 -15.22 20.62 21.98
C THR A 290 -15.71 22.07 21.90
N TYR A 291 -15.42 22.75 20.79
CA TYR A 291 -15.89 24.10 20.50
C TYR A 291 -17.15 24.11 19.63
N LEU A 292 -17.63 22.97 19.11
CA LEU A 292 -18.80 22.95 18.22
C LEU A 292 -20.11 22.78 19.02
N GLU A 293 -21.17 23.49 18.62
CA GLU A 293 -22.47 23.40 19.29
C GLU A 293 -23.13 22.03 19.17
N LEU A 294 -23.14 21.49 17.95
CA LEU A 294 -23.63 20.17 17.59
C LEU A 294 -22.55 19.47 16.78
N VAL A 295 -22.19 18.25 17.18
CA VAL A 295 -21.42 17.34 16.34
C VAL A 295 -22.46 16.37 15.79
N ASP A 296 -22.55 16.29 14.46
CA ASP A 296 -23.52 15.46 13.74
C ASP A 296 -23.60 14.05 14.36
N ASP A 297 -24.80 13.48 14.51
CA ASP A 297 -25.01 12.21 15.25
C ASP A 297 -24.23 11.05 14.64
N LYS A 298 -23.93 11.15 13.34
CA LYS A 298 -23.12 10.20 12.56
C LYS A 298 -21.61 10.44 12.66
N ARG A 299 -21.17 11.49 13.36
CA ARG A 299 -19.79 12.01 13.43
C ARG A 299 -19.16 12.31 12.05
N SER A 300 -19.98 12.48 11.01
CA SER A 300 -19.59 13.00 9.70
C SER A 300 -19.36 14.51 9.81
N LEU A 301 -18.19 14.90 10.29
CA LEU A 301 -17.82 16.32 10.39
C LEU A 301 -17.84 16.96 9.00
N GLY A 302 -18.80 17.86 8.79
CA GLY A 302 -19.00 18.61 7.55
C GLY A 302 -19.54 17.79 6.38
N ASN A 303 -20.18 16.64 6.62
CA ASN A 303 -20.52 15.67 5.57
C ASN A 303 -19.29 15.20 4.76
N LEU A 304 -18.13 15.13 5.42
CA LEU A 304 -16.89 14.59 4.88
C LEU A 304 -16.69 13.14 5.30
N TYR A 305 -16.03 12.39 4.42
CA TYR A 305 -15.73 10.98 4.55
C TYR A 305 -14.21 10.78 4.49
N ARG A 306 -13.71 9.80 5.22
CA ARG A 306 -12.29 9.46 5.18
C ARG A 306 -12.01 8.52 4.02
N ILE A 307 -11.00 8.83 3.23
CA ILE A 307 -10.39 7.91 2.26
C ILE A 307 -8.93 7.68 2.62
N VAL A 308 -8.41 6.53 2.20
CA VAL A 308 -6.99 6.19 2.25
C VAL A 308 -6.43 6.38 0.85
N THR A 309 -5.37 7.18 0.70
CA THR A 309 -4.68 7.37 -0.57
C THR A 309 -3.66 6.25 -0.82
N ASP A 310 -3.20 6.11 -2.07
CA ASP A 310 -2.25 5.05 -2.48
C ASP A 310 -0.91 5.10 -1.72
N ASP A 311 -0.53 6.29 -1.24
CA ASP A 311 0.64 6.55 -0.39
C ASP A 311 0.34 6.41 1.12
N GLY A 312 -0.85 5.92 1.48
CA GLY A 312 -1.23 5.55 2.85
C GLY A 312 -1.65 6.70 3.75
N TYR A 313 -1.88 7.89 3.21
CA TYR A 313 -2.41 9.03 3.97
C TYR A 313 -3.92 8.98 4.08
N ILE A 314 -4.45 9.60 5.13
CA ILE A 314 -5.88 9.82 5.32
C ILE A 314 -6.25 11.20 4.79
N ARG A 315 -7.32 11.25 4.00
CA ARG A 315 -7.94 12.50 3.55
C ARG A 315 -9.41 12.55 3.88
N TRP A 316 -9.90 13.76 4.14
CA TRP A 316 -11.32 14.03 4.35
C TRP A 316 -11.95 14.62 3.08
N VAL A 317 -12.76 13.83 2.39
CA VAL A 317 -13.35 14.19 1.09
C VAL A 317 -14.87 14.26 1.16
N CYS A 318 -15.49 15.06 0.30
CA CYS A 318 -16.95 15.15 0.21
C CYS A 318 -17.53 13.85 -0.37
N HIS A 319 -18.86 13.66 -0.27
CA HIS A 319 -19.53 12.48 -0.80
C HIS A 319 -19.18 12.21 -2.28
N LYS A 320 -19.18 13.24 -3.14
CA LYS A 320 -18.85 13.09 -4.57
C LYS A 320 -17.44 12.50 -4.76
N HIS A 321 -16.45 13.06 -4.08
CA HIS A 321 -15.06 12.59 -4.18
C HIS A 321 -14.83 11.27 -3.45
N TYR A 322 -15.61 10.98 -2.40
CA TYR A 322 -15.62 9.67 -1.77
C TYR A 322 -16.12 8.60 -2.75
N ASP A 323 -17.21 8.90 -3.45
CA ASP A 323 -17.70 8.05 -4.53
C ASP A 323 -16.60 7.92 -5.59
N GLU A 324 -16.12 8.99 -6.21
CA GLU A 324 -15.09 8.92 -7.26
C GLU A 324 -13.84 8.12 -6.85
N ALA A 325 -13.36 8.30 -5.60
CA ALA A 325 -12.25 7.52 -5.06
C ALA A 325 -12.60 6.03 -4.87
N SER A 326 -13.84 5.74 -4.45
CA SER A 326 -14.36 4.37 -4.38
C SER A 326 -14.60 3.75 -5.77
N TYR A 327 -14.93 4.58 -6.77
CA TYR A 327 -15.27 4.20 -8.14
C TYR A 327 -14.06 4.10 -9.09
N ASN A 328 -12.85 4.47 -8.66
CA ASN A 328 -11.71 4.64 -9.58
C ASN A 328 -11.19 3.31 -10.19
N ASN A 329 -11.28 3.24 -11.54
CA ASN A 329 -10.87 2.22 -12.53
C ASN A 329 -11.34 0.75 -12.34
N GLU A 330 -11.13 0.12 -11.20
CA GLU A 330 -11.52 -1.28 -11.00
C GLU A 330 -13.03 -1.43 -10.71
N MET A 331 -13.66 -0.43 -10.09
CA MET A 331 -15.09 -0.49 -9.79
C MET A 331 -15.95 -0.42 -11.05
N SER A 332 -15.63 0.46 -12.00
CA SER A 332 -16.30 0.49 -13.31
C SER A 332 -16.18 -0.85 -14.05
N LYS A 333 -15.03 -1.52 -13.92
CA LYS A 333 -14.83 -2.87 -14.45
C LYS A 333 -15.71 -3.89 -13.74
N TYR A 334 -15.77 -3.89 -12.41
CA TYR A 334 -16.66 -4.78 -11.65
C TYR A 334 -18.14 -4.53 -11.94
N ILE A 335 -18.55 -3.27 -12.10
CA ILE A 335 -19.91 -2.90 -12.50
C ILE A 335 -20.21 -3.42 -13.91
N ASN A 336 -19.26 -3.30 -14.85
CA ASN A 336 -19.42 -3.82 -16.20
C ASN A 336 -19.47 -5.35 -16.22
N GLU A 337 -18.62 -6.04 -15.46
CA GLU A 337 -18.64 -7.50 -15.30
C GLU A 337 -19.95 -7.97 -14.65
N PHE A 338 -20.43 -7.24 -13.64
CA PHE A 338 -21.71 -7.48 -12.97
C PHE A 338 -22.91 -7.26 -13.90
N LYS A 339 -22.87 -6.20 -14.72
CA LYS A 339 -23.88 -5.95 -15.76
C LYS A 339 -23.83 -7.03 -16.86
N ALA A 340 -22.63 -7.50 -17.23
CA ALA A 340 -22.44 -8.55 -18.24
C ALA A 340 -23.03 -9.90 -17.82
N MET A 341 -23.08 -10.22 -16.52
CA MET A 341 -23.79 -11.40 -16.00
C MET A 341 -25.30 -11.20 -15.85
N GLY A 342 -25.87 -10.11 -16.36
CA GLY A 342 -27.30 -9.80 -16.28
C GLY A 342 -27.72 -9.06 -15.00
N GLY A 343 -26.76 -8.56 -14.22
CA GLY A 343 -27.00 -7.71 -13.07
C GLY A 343 -27.37 -6.28 -13.47
N LYS A 344 -28.02 -5.57 -12.55
CA LYS A 344 -28.25 -4.12 -12.61
C LYS A 344 -27.63 -3.48 -11.39
N PHE A 345 -26.97 -2.35 -11.57
CA PHE A 345 -26.34 -1.61 -10.49
C PHE A 345 -26.83 -0.17 -10.54
N ASP A 346 -27.33 0.32 -9.42
CA ASP A 346 -27.73 1.71 -9.22
C ASP A 346 -26.58 2.45 -8.52
N GLU A 347 -25.91 3.31 -9.29
CA GLU A 347 -24.74 4.07 -8.84
C GLU A 347 -25.10 5.13 -7.80
N THR A 348 -26.37 5.55 -7.70
CA THR A 348 -26.81 6.57 -6.73
C THR A 348 -27.08 5.99 -5.35
N THR A 349 -27.49 4.71 -5.28
CA THR A 349 -27.86 4.02 -4.05
C THR A 349 -26.90 2.89 -3.68
N ASN A 350 -25.90 2.61 -4.52
CA ASN A 350 -25.03 1.43 -4.44
C ASN A 350 -25.83 0.12 -4.32
N GLU A 351 -27.03 0.06 -4.89
CA GLU A 351 -27.88 -1.12 -4.88
C GLU A 351 -27.59 -1.99 -6.11
N ALA A 352 -27.32 -3.27 -5.88
CA ALA A 352 -27.10 -4.27 -6.92
C ALA A 352 -28.30 -5.23 -6.98
N LEU A 353 -28.83 -5.46 -8.18
CA LEU A 353 -29.96 -6.34 -8.43
C LEU A 353 -29.58 -7.41 -9.46
N ILE A 354 -29.80 -8.67 -9.11
CA ILE A 354 -29.76 -9.81 -10.04
C ILE A 354 -31.18 -10.38 -10.08
N ASN A 355 -31.72 -10.58 -11.29
CA ASN A 355 -33.08 -11.09 -11.47
C ASN A 355 -33.12 -12.23 -12.50
N GLN A 356 -33.71 -13.37 -12.14
CA GLN A 356 -33.97 -14.51 -13.04
C GLN A 356 -32.73 -15.08 -13.76
N VAL A 357 -31.55 -15.03 -13.12
CA VAL A 357 -30.29 -15.56 -13.66
C VAL A 357 -29.90 -16.85 -12.93
N ASN A 358 -29.47 -17.86 -13.69
CA ASN A 358 -28.72 -18.98 -13.12
C ASN A 358 -27.27 -18.52 -12.92
N ILE A 359 -26.86 -18.31 -11.67
CA ILE A 359 -25.55 -17.78 -11.35
C ILE A 359 -24.55 -18.94 -11.38
N THR A 360 -23.73 -18.98 -12.42
CA THR A 360 -22.71 -20.00 -12.61
C THR A 360 -21.60 -19.87 -11.56
N LYS A 361 -20.81 -20.94 -11.39
CA LYS A 361 -19.61 -20.91 -10.56
C LYS A 361 -18.64 -19.80 -10.95
N GLU A 362 -18.49 -19.54 -12.25
CA GLU A 362 -17.65 -18.46 -12.78
C GLU A 362 -18.16 -17.08 -12.36
N ASN A 363 -19.49 -16.86 -12.41
CA ASN A 363 -20.12 -15.63 -11.94
C ASN A 363 -19.90 -15.43 -10.44
N VAL A 364 -20.03 -16.49 -9.63
CA VAL A 364 -19.75 -16.43 -8.19
C VAL A 364 -18.28 -16.13 -7.92
N GLU A 365 -17.35 -16.74 -8.64
CA GLU A 365 -15.92 -16.48 -8.49
C GLU A 365 -15.55 -15.05 -8.88
N MET A 366 -16.15 -14.51 -9.95
CA MET A 366 -16.01 -13.11 -10.35
C MET A 366 -16.53 -12.20 -9.24
N MET A 367 -17.77 -12.42 -8.75
CA MET A 367 -18.35 -11.62 -7.67
C MET A 367 -17.51 -11.66 -6.41
N CYS A 368 -17.01 -12.83 -5.99
CA CYS A 368 -16.13 -12.96 -4.83
C CYS A 368 -14.87 -12.11 -5.00
N LYS A 369 -14.18 -12.22 -6.16
CA LYS A 369 -12.98 -11.44 -6.45
C LYS A 369 -13.26 -9.95 -6.47
N ALA A 370 -14.37 -9.53 -7.06
CA ALA A 370 -14.77 -8.13 -7.12
C ALA A 370 -15.04 -7.58 -5.71
N LEU A 371 -15.81 -8.30 -4.89
CA LEU A 371 -16.12 -7.91 -3.51
C LEU A 371 -14.86 -7.83 -2.63
N GLU A 372 -13.94 -8.79 -2.76
CA GLU A 372 -12.66 -8.77 -2.02
C GLU A 372 -11.74 -7.62 -2.46
N LYS A 373 -11.89 -7.13 -3.70
CA LYS A 373 -11.12 -6.03 -4.28
C LYS A 373 -11.81 -4.67 -4.18
N GLY A 374 -12.88 -4.57 -3.41
CA GLY A 374 -13.53 -3.30 -3.10
C GLY A 374 -14.70 -2.93 -4.02
N PHE A 375 -15.34 -3.89 -4.69
CA PHE A 375 -16.61 -3.63 -5.36
C PHE A 375 -17.66 -3.21 -4.34
N ASN A 376 -17.96 -1.91 -4.33
CA ASN A 376 -18.78 -1.32 -3.28
C ASN A 376 -20.27 -1.46 -3.59
N ILE A 377 -20.92 -2.40 -2.89
CA ILE A 377 -22.36 -2.61 -2.96
C ILE A 377 -22.90 -2.41 -1.55
N GLU A 378 -23.85 -1.50 -1.36
CA GLU A 378 -24.50 -1.31 -0.05
C GLU A 378 -25.55 -2.39 0.20
N LYS A 379 -26.31 -2.74 -0.85
CA LYS A 379 -27.38 -3.73 -0.79
C LYS A 379 -27.41 -4.60 -2.04
N LEU A 380 -27.39 -5.91 -1.84
CA LEU A 380 -27.48 -6.90 -2.90
C LEU A 380 -28.86 -7.57 -2.88
N ILE A 381 -29.57 -7.55 -4.01
CA ILE A 381 -30.91 -8.11 -4.18
C ILE A 381 -30.82 -9.22 -5.24
N CYS A 382 -31.06 -10.46 -4.82
CA CYS A 382 -31.08 -11.63 -5.70
C CYS A 382 -32.52 -12.15 -5.83
N ARG A 383 -33.21 -11.82 -6.91
CA ARG A 383 -34.59 -12.27 -7.18
C ARG A 383 -34.59 -13.47 -8.12
N GLU A 384 -35.30 -14.52 -7.73
CA GLU A 384 -35.52 -15.71 -8.58
C GLU A 384 -34.22 -16.35 -9.11
N CYS A 385 -33.10 -16.19 -8.38
CA CYS A 385 -31.78 -16.70 -8.75
C CYS A 385 -31.57 -18.14 -8.25
N SER A 386 -30.83 -18.93 -9.02
CA SER A 386 -30.27 -20.21 -8.58
C SER A 386 -28.75 -20.11 -8.46
N ILE A 387 -28.20 -20.58 -7.34
CA ILE A 387 -26.76 -20.66 -7.05
C ILE A 387 -26.51 -22.06 -6.48
N GLY A 388 -25.41 -22.72 -6.86
CA GLY A 388 -25.03 -23.99 -6.24
C GLY A 388 -24.74 -23.81 -4.75
N GLU A 389 -25.07 -24.79 -3.91
CA GLU A 389 -24.98 -24.66 -2.43
C GLU A 389 -23.56 -24.29 -1.96
N ASN A 390 -22.53 -24.95 -2.51
CA ASN A 390 -21.13 -24.64 -2.18
C ASN A 390 -20.72 -23.23 -2.62
N ASP A 391 -21.21 -22.78 -3.78
CA ASP A 391 -20.93 -21.46 -4.32
C ASP A 391 -21.66 -20.37 -3.50
N LEU A 392 -22.89 -20.64 -3.07
CA LEU A 392 -23.65 -19.77 -2.18
C LEU A 392 -22.93 -19.61 -0.83
N LYS A 393 -22.46 -20.71 -0.24
CA LYS A 393 -21.71 -20.69 1.02
C LYS A 393 -20.44 -19.84 0.90
N LYS A 394 -19.70 -20.00 -0.21
CA LYS A 394 -18.51 -19.20 -0.50
C LYS A 394 -18.85 -17.72 -0.66
N LEU A 395 -19.90 -17.39 -1.42
CA LEU A 395 -20.35 -16.02 -1.61
C LEU A 395 -20.78 -15.37 -0.29
N LEU A 396 -21.54 -16.09 0.55
CA LEU A 396 -21.97 -15.63 1.86
C LEU A 396 -20.78 -15.37 2.79
N ASP A 397 -19.76 -16.25 2.80
CA ASP A 397 -18.54 -16.04 3.58
C ASP A 397 -17.83 -14.73 3.21
N ILE A 398 -17.68 -14.45 1.91
CA ILE A 398 -17.09 -13.20 1.42
C ILE A 398 -17.97 -12.00 1.79
N ILE A 399 -19.29 -12.09 1.63
CA ILE A 399 -20.22 -11.00 1.97
C ILE A 399 -20.14 -10.65 3.46
N ILE A 400 -20.16 -11.68 4.32
CA ILE A 400 -20.13 -11.51 5.77
C ILE A 400 -18.78 -10.99 6.22
N ASN A 401 -17.68 -11.53 5.71
CA ASN A 401 -16.36 -11.26 6.30
C ASN A 401 -15.54 -10.20 5.57
N ARG A 402 -15.81 -9.94 4.28
CA ARG A 402 -14.86 -9.24 3.39
C ARG A 402 -15.47 -8.22 2.42
N SER A 403 -16.77 -7.94 2.48
CA SER A 403 -17.42 -6.95 1.62
C SER A 403 -18.12 -5.81 2.36
N SER A 404 -18.47 -4.76 1.62
CA SER A 404 -19.23 -3.59 2.10
C SER A 404 -20.76 -3.79 2.09
N ILE A 405 -21.25 -4.96 1.67
CA ILE A 405 -22.69 -5.26 1.64
C ILE A 405 -23.24 -5.29 3.05
N ARG A 406 -24.20 -4.39 3.33
CA ARG A 406 -24.91 -4.28 4.60
C ARG A 406 -26.22 -5.07 4.61
N CYS A 407 -26.84 -5.19 3.43
CA CYS A 407 -28.12 -5.86 3.29
C CYS A 407 -28.08 -6.84 2.11
N LEU A 408 -28.36 -8.11 2.39
CA LEU A 408 -28.57 -9.14 1.38
C LEU A 408 -30.04 -9.57 1.38
N ASN A 409 -30.71 -9.41 0.24
CA ASN A 409 -32.09 -9.82 0.04
C ASN A 409 -32.16 -10.97 -0.98
N MET A 410 -32.54 -12.15 -0.51
CA MET A 410 -32.73 -13.34 -1.34
C MET A 410 -34.23 -13.58 -1.57
N GLY A 411 -34.62 -13.70 -2.83
CA GLY A 411 -36.01 -13.95 -3.24
C GLY A 411 -36.52 -15.35 -2.90
N SER A 412 -37.84 -15.50 -2.98
CA SER A 412 -38.71 -16.58 -2.43
C SER A 412 -38.41 -18.05 -2.78
N LYS A 413 -37.39 -18.36 -3.60
CA LYS A 413 -36.88 -19.75 -3.72
C LYS A 413 -36.00 -20.17 -2.52
N TRP A 414 -35.55 -19.20 -1.72
CA TRP A 414 -34.72 -19.38 -0.54
C TRP A 414 -35.49 -18.80 0.66
N SER A 415 -36.54 -19.49 1.11
CA SER A 415 -37.46 -18.92 2.09
C SER A 415 -36.78 -18.69 3.45
N GLN A 416 -36.81 -17.40 3.84
CA GLN A 416 -36.66 -16.81 5.18
C GLN A 416 -35.27 -16.81 5.84
N SER A 417 -34.38 -15.96 5.32
CA SER A 417 -33.38 -15.28 6.16
C SER A 417 -32.91 -13.99 5.49
N SER A 418 -33.45 -12.85 5.91
CA SER A 418 -32.79 -11.56 5.68
C SER A 418 -31.59 -11.51 6.63
N ILE A 419 -30.38 -11.62 6.09
CA ILE A 419 -29.16 -11.51 6.90
C ILE A 419 -28.78 -10.02 6.92
N ILE A 420 -28.95 -9.39 8.07
CA ILE A 420 -28.53 -8.01 8.33
C ILE A 420 -27.21 -8.09 9.10
N LYS A 421 -26.17 -7.48 8.55
CA LYS A 421 -24.86 -7.36 9.20
C LYS A 421 -24.98 -6.26 10.26
N GLN A 422 -24.78 -6.58 11.54
CA GLN A 422 -24.77 -5.61 12.64
C GLN A 422 -23.48 -4.78 12.63
#